data_AF-A0A2V5LPC5-F1
#
_entry.id   AF-A0A2V5LPC5-F1
#
_cell.length_a   1.000
_cell.length_b   1.000
_cell.length_c   1.000
_cell.angle_alpha   90.00
_cell.angle_beta   90.00
_cell.angle_gamma   90.00
#
_symmetry.space_group_name_H-M   'P 1'
#
loop_
_entity.id
_entity.type
_entity.pdbx_description
1 polymer ?
#
loop_
_entity_poly.entity_id
_entity_poly.type
_entity_poly.pdbx_seq_one_letter_code
_entity_poly.pdbx_strand_id
1 'polypeptide(L)'
;MVCRFFSLSVTVLVCSLTTASAQNLPNTTRLLRFPTTNDRDIVLCYAGQLYTVGKDGGTARRLTSGPGYTSFSRFSPDGTQIAFSSEYDGNREVYVMPAEGGVPKRLTTSATLARDDVSDRMGPNNIVMAWENTKPL
;
A
#
# COMPACT_ATOMS: atom_id res chain seq x y z
N MET A 1 -33.76 59.24 50.48
CA MET A 1 -33.81 57.93 49.82
C MET A 1 -32.38 57.56 49.44
N VAL A 2 -31.79 56.62 50.18
CA VAL A 2 -30.41 56.15 50.04
C VAL A 2 -30.41 54.99 49.05
N CYS A 3 -29.48 54.94 48.10
CA CYS A 3 -29.14 53.67 47.43
C CYS A 3 -27.65 53.63 47.09
N ARG A 4 -26.95 52.70 47.74
CA ARG A 4 -25.59 52.23 47.42
C ARG A 4 -25.66 51.19 46.28
N PHE A 5 -24.52 50.53 46.02
CA PHE A 5 -24.28 49.34 45.18
C PHE A 5 -23.74 49.67 43.78
N PHE A 6 -22.70 49.03 43.25
CA PHE A 6 -21.66 48.13 43.77
C PHE A 6 -20.63 48.05 42.63
N SER A 7 -19.34 47.98 42.96
CA SER A 7 -18.28 47.72 41.98
C SER A 7 -18.48 46.33 41.35
N LEU A 8 -18.42 46.24 40.02
CA LEU A 8 -18.25 44.96 39.31
C LEU A 8 -17.06 45.09 38.36
N SER A 9 -15.87 44.77 38.85
CA SER A 9 -14.72 44.48 37.98
C SER A 9 -15.02 43.21 37.19
N VAL A 10 -15.17 43.33 35.88
CA VAL A 10 -15.29 42.20 34.96
C VAL A 10 -13.88 41.65 34.72
N THR A 11 -13.53 40.56 35.41
CA THR A 11 -12.32 39.80 35.11
C THR A 11 -12.55 38.98 33.85
N VAL A 12 -11.99 39.42 32.71
CA VAL A 12 -11.98 38.65 31.48
C VAL A 12 -10.99 37.49 31.66
N LEU A 13 -11.52 36.28 31.81
CA LEU A 13 -10.74 35.05 31.77
C LEU A 13 -10.26 34.82 30.32
N VAL A 14 -9.01 35.15 30.03
CA VAL A 14 -8.37 34.80 28.76
C VAL A 14 -8.15 33.28 28.76
N CYS A 15 -9.07 32.56 28.13
CA CYS A 15 -8.92 31.14 27.87
C CYS A 15 -7.87 30.99 26.77
N SER A 16 -6.62 30.72 27.14
CA SER A 16 -5.53 30.41 26.20
C SER A 16 -5.92 29.17 25.40
N LEU A 17 -6.38 29.36 24.16
CA LEU A 17 -6.53 28.25 23.21
C LEU A 17 -5.13 27.73 22.88
N THR A 18 -4.73 26.64 23.51
CA THR A 18 -3.61 25.85 23.05
C THR A 18 -4.04 25.19 21.73
N THR A 19 -3.65 25.78 20.61
CA THR A 19 -3.69 25.08 19.33
C THR A 19 -2.75 23.89 19.45
N ALA A 20 -3.31 22.69 19.65
CA ALA A 20 -2.55 21.46 19.49
C ALA A 20 -2.07 21.43 18.04
N SER A 21 -0.77 21.65 17.82
CA SER A 21 -0.15 21.41 16.52
C SER A 21 -0.30 19.92 16.20
N ALA A 22 -0.89 19.58 15.06
CA ALA A 22 -0.87 18.22 14.54
C ALA A 22 0.60 17.76 14.47
N GLN A 23 0.94 16.65 15.12
CA GLN A 23 2.29 16.11 15.08
C GLN A 23 2.62 15.72 13.63
N ASN A 24 3.61 16.38 13.03
CA ASN A 24 4.28 15.87 11.84
C ASN A 24 5.08 14.64 12.26
N LEU A 25 4.43 13.47 12.25
CA LEU A 25 5.15 12.21 12.44
C LEU A 25 6.22 12.12 11.32
N PRO A 26 7.48 11.77 11.67
CA PRO A 26 8.48 11.51 10.65
C PRO A 26 7.94 10.46 9.68
N ASN A 27 8.36 10.53 8.42
CA ASN A 27 7.94 9.60 7.38
C ASN A 27 8.46 8.20 7.75
N THR A 28 7.75 7.48 8.62
CA THR A 28 8.23 6.27 9.25
C THR A 28 8.42 5.24 8.14
N THR A 29 9.64 4.71 8.03
CA THR A 29 9.93 3.63 7.08
C THR A 29 8.93 2.52 7.30
N ARG A 30 8.07 2.27 6.30
CA ARG A 30 7.12 1.17 6.34
C ARG A 30 7.86 -0.15 6.25
N LEU A 31 7.27 -1.20 6.80
CA LEU A 31 7.85 -2.54 6.73
C LEU A 31 7.97 -3.02 5.29
N LEU A 32 9.16 -3.49 4.92
CA LEU A 32 9.40 -4.28 3.71
C LEU A 32 8.78 -5.66 3.94
N ARG A 33 7.88 -6.08 3.05
CA ARG A 33 7.12 -7.34 3.20
C ARG A 33 7.14 -8.18 1.95
N PHE A 34 6.89 -9.48 2.13
CA PHE A 34 6.69 -10.45 1.06
C PHE A 34 7.82 -10.46 0.00
N PRO A 35 9.10 -10.59 0.41
CA PRO A 35 10.19 -10.68 -0.55
C PRO A 35 10.07 -11.95 -1.41
N THR A 36 10.50 -11.86 -2.67
CA THR A 36 10.71 -12.99 -3.59
C THR A 36 11.99 -12.74 -4.38
N THR A 37 12.64 -13.78 -4.91
CA THR A 37 13.93 -13.70 -5.62
C THR A 37 13.96 -14.62 -6.83
N ASN A 38 14.75 -14.25 -7.85
CA ASN A 38 15.12 -15.07 -9.02
C ASN A 38 16.64 -15.34 -9.09
N ASP A 39 17.32 -15.32 -7.94
CA ASP A 39 18.80 -15.44 -7.78
C ASP A 39 19.65 -14.30 -8.37
N ARG A 40 18.99 -13.26 -8.92
CA ARG A 40 19.63 -12.00 -9.35
C ARG A 40 19.04 -10.79 -8.65
N ASP A 41 17.72 -10.71 -8.56
CA ASP A 41 16.97 -9.60 -8.01
C ASP A 41 16.03 -10.06 -6.90
N ILE A 42 15.73 -9.14 -5.99
CA ILE A 42 14.74 -9.28 -4.94
C ILE A 42 13.60 -8.32 -5.24
N VAL A 43 12.37 -8.84 -5.34
CA VAL A 43 11.15 -8.02 -5.37
C VAL A 43 10.48 -8.07 -4.01
N LEU A 44 10.07 -6.92 -3.50
CA LEU A 44 9.43 -6.76 -2.20
C LEU A 44 8.25 -5.78 -2.27
N CYS A 45 7.33 -5.88 -1.32
CA CYS A 45 6.27 -4.93 -1.12
C CYS A 45 6.69 -3.86 -0.10
N TYR A 46 6.62 -2.59 -0.50
CA TYR A 46 6.84 -1.43 0.35
C TYR A 46 5.72 -0.41 0.12
N ALA A 47 5.10 0.07 1.21
CA ALA A 47 3.99 1.03 1.14
C ALA A 47 2.82 0.60 0.23
N GLY A 48 2.60 -0.72 0.08
CA GLY A 48 1.54 -1.27 -0.79
C GLY A 48 1.86 -1.26 -2.27
N GLN A 49 3.14 -1.22 -2.63
CA GLN A 49 3.63 -1.21 -4.00
C GLN A 49 4.84 -2.13 -4.12
N LEU A 50 5.11 -2.64 -5.32
CA LEU A 50 6.27 -3.49 -5.56
C LEU A 50 7.51 -2.65 -5.90
N TYR A 51 8.63 -3.07 -5.32
CA TYR A 51 9.96 -2.54 -5.59
C TYR A 51 10.89 -3.71 -5.90
N THR A 52 11.89 -3.47 -6.73
CA THR A 52 12.97 -4.40 -7.03
C THR A 52 14.33 -3.84 -6.62
N VAL A 53 15.24 -4.70 -6.21
CA VAL A 53 16.63 -4.37 -5.90
C VAL A 53 17.51 -5.56 -6.28
N GLY A 54 18.76 -5.32 -6.66
CA GLY A 54 19.70 -6.42 -6.89
C GLY A 54 19.93 -7.23 -5.61
N LYS A 55 20.21 -8.52 -5.74
CA LYS A 55 20.46 -9.41 -4.58
C LYS A 55 21.65 -8.96 -3.72
N ASP A 56 22.63 -8.31 -4.36
CA ASP A 56 23.83 -7.78 -3.70
C ASP A 56 23.56 -6.41 -3.04
N GLY A 57 22.30 -5.95 -3.08
CA GLY A 57 21.85 -4.68 -2.56
C GLY A 57 21.86 -3.56 -3.61
N GLY A 58 21.81 -2.32 -3.12
CA GLY A 58 21.77 -1.12 -3.94
C GLY A 58 20.46 -0.33 -3.79
N THR A 59 20.21 0.55 -4.77
CA THR A 59 19.02 1.41 -4.74
C THR A 59 17.80 0.65 -5.25
N ALA A 60 16.76 0.55 -4.42
CA ALA A 60 15.51 -0.08 -4.82
C ALA A 60 14.76 0.79 -5.84
N ARG A 61 14.25 0.15 -6.90
CA ARG A 61 13.46 0.78 -7.96
C ARG A 61 12.00 0.34 -7.84
N ARG A 62 11.08 1.30 -7.95
CA ARG A 62 9.64 1.03 -7.94
C ARG A 62 9.22 0.33 -9.24
N LEU A 63 8.40 -0.71 -9.13
CA LEU A 63 7.86 -1.48 -10.26
C LEU A 63 6.38 -1.17 -10.55
N THR A 64 5.59 -0.79 -9.54
CA THR A 64 4.16 -0.52 -9.68
C THR A 64 3.80 0.85 -9.16
N SER A 65 2.81 1.52 -9.76
CA SER A 65 2.38 2.86 -9.32
C SER A 65 0.87 3.12 -9.35
N GLY A 66 0.05 2.10 -9.55
CA GLY A 66 -1.40 2.25 -9.60
C GLY A 66 -2.07 2.37 -8.22
N PRO A 67 -3.37 2.67 -8.19
CA PRO A 67 -4.15 2.74 -6.96
C PRO A 67 -4.27 1.36 -6.29
N GLY A 68 -4.63 1.36 -5.00
CA GLY A 68 -4.82 0.14 -4.25
C GLY A 68 -3.52 -0.52 -3.76
N TYR A 69 -3.67 -1.69 -3.15
CA TYR A 69 -2.57 -2.43 -2.55
C TYR A 69 -2.04 -3.49 -3.51
N THR A 70 -0.73 -3.48 -3.73
CA THR A 70 -0.02 -4.44 -4.61
C THR A 70 0.99 -5.25 -3.81
N SER A 71 0.90 -6.58 -3.88
CA SER A 71 1.72 -7.48 -3.07
C SER A 71 1.80 -8.90 -3.62
N PHE A 72 2.44 -9.79 -2.84
CA PHE A 72 2.53 -11.23 -3.10
C PHE A 72 3.16 -11.57 -4.45
N SER A 73 4.17 -10.82 -4.88
CA SER A 73 4.85 -11.10 -6.14
C SER A 73 5.57 -12.45 -6.13
N ARG A 74 5.64 -13.10 -7.30
CA ARG A 74 6.48 -14.26 -7.59
C ARG A 74 7.11 -14.11 -8.96
N PHE A 75 8.39 -14.42 -9.07
CA PHE A 75 9.04 -14.58 -10.36
C PHE A 75 8.50 -15.80 -11.09
N SER A 76 8.45 -15.74 -12.41
CA SER A 76 8.34 -16.92 -13.26
C SER A 76 9.58 -17.80 -13.09
N PRO A 77 9.50 -19.13 -13.37
CA PRO A 77 10.65 -20.03 -13.26
C PRO A 77 11.85 -19.65 -14.12
N ASP A 78 11.61 -18.99 -15.25
CA ASP A 78 12.67 -18.46 -16.13
C ASP A 78 13.19 -17.07 -15.69
N GLY A 79 12.61 -16.48 -14.64
CA GLY A 79 12.98 -15.19 -14.08
C GLY A 79 12.60 -13.99 -14.95
N THR A 80 11.96 -14.17 -16.11
CA THR A 80 11.70 -13.10 -17.09
C THR A 80 10.47 -12.26 -16.76
N GLN A 81 9.56 -12.80 -15.95
CA GLN A 81 8.28 -12.19 -15.59
C GLN A 81 8.07 -12.22 -14.07
N ILE A 82 7.13 -11.40 -13.61
CA ILE A 82 6.60 -11.46 -12.26
C ILE A 82 5.07 -11.47 -12.30
N ALA A 83 4.49 -12.39 -11.54
CA ALA A 83 3.07 -12.42 -11.25
C ALA A 83 2.85 -11.79 -9.88
N PHE A 84 1.78 -11.04 -9.70
CA PHE A 84 1.48 -10.36 -8.45
C PHE A 84 -0.01 -10.08 -8.30
N SER A 85 -0.43 -9.79 -7.06
CA SER A 85 -1.79 -9.40 -6.75
C SER A 85 -1.89 -7.88 -6.62
N SER A 86 -2.89 -7.27 -7.26
CA SER A 86 -3.11 -5.82 -7.18
C SER A 86 -4.60 -5.46 -7.13
N GLU A 87 -4.91 -4.29 -6.58
CA GLU A 87 -6.26 -3.75 -6.41
C GLU A 87 -6.53 -2.53 -7.31
N TYR A 88 -5.99 -2.55 -8.54
CA TYR A 88 -5.99 -1.39 -9.43
C TYR A 88 -7.39 -0.88 -9.81
N ASP A 89 -8.39 -1.75 -9.86
CA ASP A 89 -9.78 -1.43 -10.22
C ASP A 89 -10.76 -1.62 -9.05
N GLY A 90 -10.23 -1.75 -7.83
CA GLY A 90 -11.02 -1.94 -6.61
C GLY A 90 -10.93 -3.36 -6.05
N ASN A 91 -10.98 -4.39 -6.91
CA ASN A 91 -10.83 -5.80 -6.50
C ASN A 91 -9.39 -6.26 -6.55
N ARG A 92 -9.04 -7.22 -5.70
CA ARG A 92 -7.77 -7.93 -5.83
C ARG A 92 -7.81 -8.87 -7.03
N GLU A 93 -6.82 -8.72 -7.90
CA GLU A 93 -6.67 -9.52 -9.11
C GLU A 93 -5.21 -9.92 -9.33
N VAL A 94 -5.00 -11.00 -10.08
CA VAL A 94 -3.67 -11.41 -10.51
C VAL A 94 -3.29 -10.67 -11.78
N TYR A 95 -2.08 -10.11 -11.77
CA TYR A 95 -1.44 -9.47 -12.91
C TYR A 95 -0.09 -10.13 -13.17
N VAL A 96 0.38 -9.99 -14.41
CA VAL A 96 1.73 -10.37 -14.83
C VAL A 96 2.40 -9.21 -15.54
N MET A 97 3.71 -9.05 -15.37
CA MET A 97 4.51 -8.09 -16.14
C MET A 97 5.95 -8.59 -16.30
N PRO A 98 6.77 -7.99 -17.18
CA PRO A 98 8.20 -8.29 -17.23
C PRO A 98 8.88 -8.05 -15.88
N ALA A 99 9.87 -8.87 -15.53
CA ALA A 99 10.61 -8.75 -14.28
C ALA A 99 11.33 -7.39 -14.14
N GLU A 100 11.75 -6.81 -15.26
CA GLU A 100 12.32 -5.47 -15.33
C GLU A 100 11.27 -4.34 -15.16
N GLY A 101 10.00 -4.69 -14.98
CA GLY A 101 8.87 -3.78 -14.97
C GLY A 101 8.34 -3.49 -16.38
N GLY A 102 7.25 -2.74 -16.42
CA GLY A 102 6.52 -2.47 -17.67
C GLY A 102 5.02 -2.43 -17.41
N VAL A 103 4.25 -2.56 -18.48
CA VAL A 103 2.79 -2.53 -18.41
C VAL A 103 2.27 -3.87 -17.88
N PRO A 104 1.52 -3.90 -16.77
CA PRO A 104 0.91 -5.12 -16.27
C PRO A 104 -0.25 -5.61 -17.14
N LYS A 105 -0.28 -6.91 -17.41
CA LYS A 105 -1.41 -7.62 -18.01
C LYS A 105 -2.21 -8.30 -16.91
N ARG A 106 -3.52 -8.05 -16.87
CA ARG A 106 -4.45 -8.72 -15.93
C ARG A 106 -4.71 -10.16 -16.38
N LEU A 107 -4.72 -11.10 -15.43
CA LEU A 107 -4.98 -12.52 -15.68
C LEU A 107 -6.33 -13.00 -15.14
N THR A 108 -6.82 -12.39 -14.06
CA THR A 108 -8.11 -12.75 -13.44
C THR A 108 -9.08 -11.56 -13.46
N THR A 109 -10.38 -11.82 -13.50
CA THR A 109 -11.41 -10.79 -13.38
C THR A 109 -12.55 -11.31 -12.50
N SER A 110 -12.90 -10.54 -11.50
CA SER A 110 -14.01 -10.80 -10.57
C SER A 110 -15.21 -9.92 -10.91
N ALA A 111 -16.42 -10.43 -10.71
CA ALA A 111 -17.66 -9.78 -11.15
C ALA A 111 -18.18 -8.66 -10.20
N THR A 112 -17.66 -8.57 -8.97
CA THR A 112 -18.11 -7.58 -7.97
C THR A 112 -17.42 -6.24 -8.21
N LEU A 113 -18.10 -5.10 -8.22
CA LEU A 113 -17.47 -3.79 -8.53
C LEU A 113 -17.53 -2.78 -7.38
N ALA A 114 -18.00 -3.18 -6.20
CA ALA A 114 -18.10 -2.30 -5.04
C ALA A 114 -17.30 -2.88 -3.87
N ARG A 115 -16.50 -2.03 -3.21
CA ARG A 115 -15.95 -2.33 -1.88
C ARG A 115 -17.07 -2.21 -0.86
N ASP A 116 -17.86 -3.27 -0.70
CA ASP A 116 -18.64 -3.49 0.50
C ASP A 116 -18.40 -4.89 1.11
N ASP A 117 -18.45 -4.86 2.44
CA ASP A 117 -18.70 -5.93 3.40
C ASP A 117 -18.17 -7.37 3.19
N VAL A 118 -17.34 -7.79 4.17
CA VAL A 118 -16.99 -9.18 4.56
C VAL A 118 -16.22 -10.01 3.53
N SER A 119 -16.45 -9.84 2.23
CA SER A 119 -15.68 -10.45 1.14
C SER A 119 -14.22 -9.98 1.14
N ASP A 120 -13.94 -8.73 1.50
CA ASP A 120 -12.56 -8.26 1.74
C ASP A 120 -11.85 -9.01 2.88
N ARG A 121 -12.61 -9.71 3.75
CA ARG A 121 -12.07 -10.54 4.83
C ARG A 121 -11.93 -12.01 4.43
N MET A 122 -12.79 -12.56 3.54
CA MET A 122 -12.85 -14.01 3.22
C MET A 122 -13.32 -14.40 1.79
N GLY A 123 -13.48 -13.46 0.85
CA GLY A 123 -13.97 -13.64 -0.54
C GLY A 123 -12.86 -13.59 -1.62
N PRO A 124 -13.17 -13.74 -2.92
CA PRO A 124 -12.31 -14.37 -3.93
C PRO A 124 -10.85 -13.89 -3.89
N ASN A 125 -9.99 -14.74 -3.32
CA ASN A 125 -8.60 -14.43 -3.06
C ASN A 125 -7.74 -14.72 -4.28
N ASN A 126 -7.63 -13.73 -5.17
CA ASN A 126 -6.66 -13.75 -6.27
C ASN A 126 -5.26 -13.42 -5.75
N ILE A 127 -4.73 -14.31 -4.90
CA ILE A 127 -3.42 -14.21 -4.27
C ILE A 127 -2.43 -15.10 -5.02
N VAL A 128 -1.32 -14.51 -5.46
CA VAL A 128 -0.22 -15.27 -6.04
C VAL A 128 0.57 -15.96 -4.92
N MET A 129 0.56 -17.30 -4.92
CA MET A 129 1.23 -18.11 -3.91
C MET A 129 2.55 -18.70 -4.41
N ALA A 130 2.56 -19.20 -5.65
CA ALA A 130 3.70 -19.83 -6.32
C ALA A 130 3.58 -19.66 -7.85
N TRP A 131 4.70 -19.88 -8.56
CA TRP A 131 4.73 -19.97 -10.01
C TRP A 131 5.72 -21.07 -10.41
N GLU A 132 5.21 -22.20 -10.91
CA GLU A 132 6.02 -23.41 -11.18
C GLU A 132 6.06 -23.80 -12.67
N ASN A 133 5.24 -23.18 -13.53
CA ASN A 133 5.20 -23.51 -14.96
C ASN A 133 6.40 -22.94 -15.74
N THR A 134 7.13 -23.82 -16.44
CA THR A 134 8.29 -23.51 -17.30
C THR A 134 7.95 -23.08 -18.72
N LYS A 135 6.67 -23.03 -19.10
CA LYS A 135 6.22 -22.49 -20.40
C LYS A 135 5.66 -21.08 -20.22
N PRO A 136 6.10 -20.07 -20.98
CA PRO A 136 5.49 -18.74 -20.96
C PRO A 136 4.04 -18.80 -21.45
N LEU A 137 3.17 -18.00 -20.83
CA LEU A 137 1.74 -17.85 -21.17
C LEU A 137 1.53 -17.10 -22.49
#